data_AF-D8WWC7-F1
#
_entry.id   AF-D8WWC7-F1
#
_cell.length_a   1.000
_cell.length_b   1.000
_cell.length_c   1.000
_cell.angle_alpha   90.00
_cell.angle_beta   90.00
_cell.angle_gamma   90.00
#
_symmetry.space_group_name_H-M   'P 1'
#
loop_
_entity.id
_entity.type
_entity.pdbx_description
1 polymer ?
#
loop_
_entity_poly.entity_id
_entity_poly.type
_entity_poly.pdbx_seq_one_letter_code
_entity_poly.pdbx_strand_id
1 'polypeptide(L)' 'MIHLTDGASNWGSDVHYAIEYCWKQDIGLITLGLGCSKVNRIQLLREYGKQVKFIDDIKTLPRKFAELVSYTTR' A
#
# COMPACT_ATOMS: atom_id res chain seq x y z
N MET A 1 -9.51 -2.00 3.01
CA MET A 1 -8.38 -1.64 3.89
C MET A 1 -7.35 -0.83 3.10
N ILE A 2 -6.90 0.31 3.64
CA ILE A 2 -5.82 1.11 3.06
C ILE A 2 -4.60 0.97 3.99
N HIS A 3 -3.50 0.42 3.47
CA HIS A 3 -2.23 0.28 4.16
C HIS A 3 -1.28 1.41 3.71
N LEU A 4 -0.69 2.15 4.65
CA LEU A 4 0.25 3.23 4.38
C LEU A 4 1.62 2.85 4.96
N THR A 5 2.67 2.94 4.16
CA THR A 5 4.04 2.57 4.56
C THR A 5 5.06 3.46 3.86
N ASP A 6 6.22 3.66 4.47
CA ASP A 6 7.41 4.27 3.84
C ASP A 6 8.31 3.21 3.17
N GLY A 7 7.93 1.93 3.25
CA GLY A 7 8.67 0.80 2.70
C GLY A 7 9.94 0.47 3.48
N ALA A 8 10.10 0.98 4.70
CA ALA A 8 11.16 0.50 5.58
C ALA A 8 10.88 -0.96 5.96
N SER A 9 11.88 -1.83 5.74
CA SER A 9 11.77 -3.26 6.06
C SER A 9 11.61 -3.42 7.57
N ASN A 10 10.46 -3.94 7.97
CA ASN A 10 10.26 -4.42 9.33
C ASN A 10 10.59 -5.92 9.35
N TRP A 11 11.18 -6.40 10.45
CA TRP A 11 11.50 -7.81 10.66
C TRP A 11 10.22 -8.61 11.00
N GLY A 12 9.17 -8.39 10.21
CA GLY A 12 7.83 -8.94 10.41
C GLY A 12 7.58 -10.18 9.55
N SER A 13 6.35 -10.69 9.65
CA SER A 13 5.85 -11.76 8.77
C SER A 13 5.80 -11.28 7.32
N ASP A 14 6.04 -12.19 6.39
CA ASP A 14 5.88 -11.94 4.96
C ASP A 14 4.50 -11.36 4.66
N VAL A 15 4.45 -10.28 3.89
CA VAL A 15 3.19 -9.60 3.55
C VAL A 15 2.26 -10.49 2.74
N HIS A 16 2.77 -11.53 2.08
CA HIS A 16 1.95 -12.50 1.38
C HIS A 16 0.83 -13.05 2.26
N TYR A 17 1.10 -13.32 3.54
CA TYR A 17 0.09 -13.80 4.48
C TYR A 17 -1.02 -12.78 4.75
N ALA A 18 -0.68 -11.49 4.83
CA ALA A 18 -1.67 -10.43 5.02
C ALA A 18 -2.52 -10.25 3.76
N ILE A 19 -1.92 -10.32 2.57
CA ILE A 19 -2.62 -10.26 1.29
C ILE A 19 -3.59 -11.44 1.16
N GLU A 20 -3.13 -12.66 1.46
CA GLU A 20 -3.94 -13.87 1.40
C GLU A 20 -5.12 -13.80 2.38
N TYR A 21 -4.88 -13.33 3.60
CA TYR A 21 -5.93 -13.12 4.59
C TYR A 21 -6.99 -12.13 4.09
N CYS A 22 -6.56 -10.97 3.56
CA CYS A 22 -7.48 -9.99 3.03
C CYS A 22 -8.34 -10.56 1.89
N TRP A 23 -7.73 -11.33 0.98
CA TRP A 23 -8.48 -11.98 -0.09
C TRP A 23 -9.50 -12.98 0.43
N LYS A 24 -9.13 -13.84 1.39
CA LYS A 24 -10.04 -14.82 2.01
C LYS A 24 -11.21 -14.19 2.76
N GLN A 25 -11.07 -12.96 3.23
CA GLN A 25 -12.09 -12.24 3.99
C GLN A 25 -12.86 -11.22 3.15
N ASP A 26 -12.68 -11.23 1.82
CA ASP A 26 -13.26 -10.25 0.89
C ASP A 26 -12.92 -8.79 1.26
N ILE A 27 -11.71 -8.57 1.76
CA ILE A 27 -11.17 -7.26 2.10
C ILE A 27 -10.33 -6.77 0.92
N GLY A 28 -10.81 -5.74 0.22
CA GLY A 28 -9.99 -5.02 -0.76
C GLY A 28 -8.78 -4.35 -0.08
N LEU A 29 -7.57 -4.70 -0.49
CA LEU A 29 -6.32 -4.13 0.03
C LEU A 29 -5.67 -3.19 -1.00
N ILE A 30 -5.40 -1.96 -0.58
CA ILE A 30 -4.57 -1.01 -1.35
C ILE A 30 -3.41 -0.57 -0.46
N THR A 31 -2.20 -0.64 -0.99
CA THR A 31 -0.99 -0.17 -0.30
C THR A 31 -0.52 1.16 -0.88
N LEU A 32 -0.19 2.12 -0.02
CA LEU A 32 0.36 3.42 -0.38
C LEU A 32 1.79 3.51 0.16
N GLY A 33 2.76 3.53 -0.75
CA GLY A 33 4.16 3.78 -0.43
C GLY A 33 4.46 5.27 -0.45
N LEU A 34 4.73 5.87 0.71
CA LEU A 34 5.01 7.31 0.86
C LEU A 34 6.52 7.57 0.96
N GLY A 35 7.07 8.41 0.08
CA GLY A 35 8.47 8.83 0.17
C GLY A 35 9.48 7.69 0.04
N CYS A 36 9.07 6.56 -0.56
CA CYS A 36 9.91 5.36 -0.65
C CYS A 36 11.16 5.60 -1.51
N SER A 37 12.31 5.15 -1.01
CA SER A 37 13.54 5.07 -1.82
C SER A 37 13.34 4.18 -3.05
N LYS A 38 14.17 4.34 -4.09
CA LYS A 38 14.09 3.48 -5.29
C LYS A 38 14.17 1.98 -4.96
N VAL A 39 15.00 1.61 -3.99
CA VAL A 39 15.16 0.22 -3.55
C VAL A 39 13.86 -0.28 -2.90
N ASN A 40 13.30 0.50 -1.97
CA ASN A 40 12.06 0.14 -1.28
C ASN A 40 10.87 0.04 -2.24
N ARG A 41 10.81 0.89 -3.28
CA ARG A 41 9.78 0.79 -4.32
C ARG A 41 9.83 -0.52 -5.08
N ILE A 42 11.03 -0.98 -5.46
CA ILE A 42 11.21 -2.25 -6.17
C ILE A 42 10.77 -3.41 -5.27
N GLN A 43 11.13 -3.37 -3.99
CA GLN A 43 10.73 -4.37 -3.01
C GLN A 43 9.21 -4.39 -2.83
N LEU A 44 8.59 -3.24 -2.54
CA LEU A 44 7.14 -3.12 -2.39
C LEU A 44 6.38 -3.56 -3.65
N LEU A 45 6.91 -3.30 -4.85
CA LEU A 45 6.32 -3.80 -6.11
C LEU A 45 6.38 -5.33 -6.22
N ARG A 46 7.45 -5.96 -5.75
CA ARG A 46 7.57 -7.43 -5.73
C ARG A 46 6.61 -8.06 -4.73
N GLU A 47 6.49 -7.43 -3.56
CA GLU A 47 5.70 -7.92 -2.43
C GLU A 47 4.19 -7.72 -2.62
N TYR A 48 3.75 -6.54 -3.04
CA TYR A 48 2.33 -6.16 -3.13
C TYR A 48 1.77 -6.17 -4.56
N GLY A 49 2.63 -6.32 -5.58
CA GLY A 49 2.23 -6.35 -6.98
C GLY A 49 1.56 -5.05 -7.44
N LYS A 50 0.46 -5.17 -8.19
CA LYS A 50 -0.28 -3.99 -8.71
C LYS A 50 -1.10 -3.24 -7.66
N GLN A 51 -1.18 -3.76 -6.43
CA GLN A 51 -1.98 -3.18 -5.34
C GLN A 51 -1.24 -2.05 -4.61
N VAL A 52 0.07 -1.87 -4.87
CA VAL A 52 0.82 -0.72 -4.35
C VAL A 52 0.74 0.48 -5.29
N LYS A 53 0.48 1.65 -4.70
CA LYS A 53 0.59 2.96 -5.34
C LYS A 53 1.62 3.77 -4.58
N PHE A 54 2.37 4.61 -5.27
CA PHE A 54 3.41 5.42 -4.64
C PHE A 54 3.05 6.89 -4.63
N ILE A 55 3.40 7.56 -3.54
CA ILE A 55 3.22 8.99 -3.32
C ILE A 55 4.57 9.56 -2.92
N ASP A 56 5.14 10.40 -3.78
CA ASP A 56 6.49 10.93 -3.56
C ASP A 56 6.51 12.13 -2.58
N ASP A 57 5.42 12.90 -2.53
CA ASP A 57 5.29 14.10 -1.69
C ASP A 57 4.12 13.97 -0.70
N ILE A 58 4.42 14.11 0.59
CA ILE A 58 3.45 14.14 1.69
C ILE A 58 2.33 15.16 1.45
N LYS A 59 2.60 16.28 0.78
CA LYS A 59 1.58 17.31 0.48
C LYS A 59 0.48 16.78 -0.44
N THR A 60 0.79 15.77 -1.26
CA THR A 60 -0.17 15.17 -2.19
C THR A 60 -0.96 14.01 -1.58
N LEU A 61 -0.52 13.48 -0.43
CA LEU A 61 -1.15 12.36 0.26
C LEU A 61 -2.62 12.65 0.63
N PRO A 62 -3.01 13.79 1.25
CA PRO A 62 -4.39 14.03 1.63
C PRO A 62 -5.36 13.93 0.43
N ARG A 63 -4.99 14.53 -0.70
CA ARG A 63 -5.79 14.48 -1.93
C ARG A 63 -5.90 13.05 -2.46
N LYS A 64 -4.78 12.33 -2.58
CA LYS A 64 -4.76 10.96 -3.09
C LYS A 64 -5.49 9.98 -2.18
N PHE A 65 -5.40 10.17 -0.87
CA PHE A 65 -6.13 9.39 0.11
C PHE A 65 -7.65 9.64 -0.01
N ALA A 66 -8.08 10.90 -0.13
CA ALA A 66 -9.48 11.24 -0.34
C ALA A 66 -10.06 10.62 -1.62
N GLU A 67 -9.30 10.64 -2.73
CA GLU A 67 -9.67 9.93 -3.96
C GLU A 67 -9.94 8.44 -3.67
N LEU A 68 -9.02 7.74 -3.00
CA LEU A 68 -9.17 6.31 -2.71
C LEU A 68 -10.37 5.98 -1.82
N VAL A 69 -10.61 6.79 -0.78
CA VAL A 69 -11.75 6.59 0.11
C VAL A 69 -13.06 6.83 -0.65
N SER A 70 -13.15 7.88 -1.48
CA SER A 70 -14.35 8.18 -2.27
C SER A 70 -14.71 7.11 -3.29
N TYR A 71 -13.72 6.38 -3.82
CA TYR A 71 -13.94 5.22 -4.70
C TYR A 71 -14.47 3.98 -3.97
N THR A 72 -14.26 3.89 -2.64
CA THR A 72 -14.66 2.72 -1.83
C THR A 72 -16.10 2.83 -1.33
N THR A 73 -16.70 4.02 -1.40
CA THR A 73 -18.07 4.30 -0.92
C THR A 73 -19.14 4.32 -2.03
N ARG A 74 -18.79 3.88 -3.24
CA ARG A 74 -19.72 3.66 -4.36
C ARG A 74 -19.89 2.18 -4.61
#